data_AF-A0A6N9D2I8-F1
#
_entry.id   AF-A0A6N9D2I8-F1
#
_cell.length_a   1.000
_cell.length_b   1.000
_cell.length_c   1.000
_cell.angle_alpha   90.00
_cell.angle_beta   90.00
_cell.angle_gamma   90.00
#
_symmetry.space_group_name_H-M   'P 1'
#
loop_
_entity.id
_entity.type
_entity.pdbx_description
1 polymer ?
#
loop_
_entity_poly.entity_id
_entity_poly.type
_entity_poly.pdbx_seq_one_letter_code
_entity_poly.pdbx_strand_id
1 'polypeptide(L)'
;MSSFNIFAGRDIIAQVDLSNQYPETYFEVEETTHIGFEILNYDDHKDYQIFVGDFPLTIDPSKKRNDICWPASAILDGANGITNIVLRDKNTEIQLAEIKSLVKPSKISTEAYENMFNDMRQISVELMLDLIAKSRVTIAGGLALQNDSTLKGLTARVELAQIQHFWRYFSIILADIYEQPNYDFQKQTKVRCLQLGERLDGDIVRKFAERGLRPRELPRTNIFLNLPTAQINKNTLENRVLVAFVNLLRKRVKRSLNRAIEEYGERKELLKQNEHGDQGISKFLRLSEYPKIARLEEIINRGEILLGEMYRAILSPNIPVIEMTLQNYFDSFETPVFSSHPRYSEAAMKMKSFLSSMPIIVEHGESERTKTLDKIYEQWSFFQIYSGLVAVGLDCISHHSIFELVNQERYSVDLKRNSAIEFLASDGRKIRLRYEPIILSDNSVTNNDTLFHGISNSPLTPDIVMEIFEHNDELDEESLVFAVVIDTKYTSVENTEKKLETIAKYKQIRGMEKKSQIIRQLWVMSPIHSSIRPRDKTIAWSNIETIPLDVIEGVIGADPANNELTKETIKSFLLGILHHAKAYARTVNTNA
;
A
#
# COMPACT_ATOMS: atom_id res chain seq x y z
N MET A 1 -20.56 -38.07 -27.89
CA MET A 1 -19.50 -37.06 -27.84
C MET A 1 -19.31 -36.66 -26.39
N SER A 2 -18.06 -36.48 -25.96
CA SER A 2 -17.75 -36.14 -24.57
C SER A 2 -17.89 -34.64 -24.38
N SER A 3 -18.65 -34.19 -23.39
CA SER A 3 -18.87 -32.76 -23.17
C SER A 3 -18.71 -32.38 -21.71
N PHE A 4 -18.14 -31.20 -21.48
CA PHE A 4 -18.00 -30.59 -20.17
C PHE A 4 -19.07 -29.51 -19.99
N ASN A 5 -19.96 -29.74 -19.02
CA ASN A 5 -21.11 -28.89 -18.71
C ASN A 5 -20.88 -28.21 -17.37
N ILE A 6 -21.27 -26.93 -17.30
CA ILE A 6 -21.40 -26.17 -16.08
C ILE A 6 -22.89 -25.89 -15.88
N PHE A 7 -23.41 -26.16 -14.69
CA PHE A 7 -24.81 -25.94 -14.37
C PHE A 7 -24.99 -25.11 -13.09
N ALA A 8 -26.03 -24.27 -13.08
CA ALA A 8 -26.53 -23.60 -11.88
C ALA A 8 -27.97 -24.07 -11.62
N GLY A 9 -28.18 -24.74 -10.50
CA GLY A 9 -29.48 -25.37 -10.21
C GLY A 9 -29.79 -26.48 -11.22
N ARG A 10 -30.80 -26.26 -12.08
CA ARG A 10 -31.23 -27.22 -13.12
C ARG A 10 -30.80 -26.82 -14.53
N ASP A 11 -30.25 -25.62 -14.69
CA ASP A 11 -29.95 -25.05 -16.00
C ASP A 11 -28.47 -25.22 -16.32
N ILE A 12 -28.18 -25.69 -17.53
CA ILE A 12 -26.81 -25.71 -18.08
C ILE A 12 -26.49 -24.28 -18.52
N ILE A 13 -25.54 -23.65 -17.84
CA ILE A 13 -25.14 -22.26 -18.08
C ILE A 13 -23.95 -22.15 -19.03
N ALA A 14 -23.16 -23.22 -19.17
CA ALA A 14 -22.13 -23.33 -20.20
C ALA A 14 -21.90 -24.80 -20.57
N GLN A 15 -21.56 -25.05 -21.83
CA GLN A 15 -21.26 -26.39 -22.34
C GLN A 15 -20.13 -26.32 -23.38
N VAL A 16 -19.13 -27.18 -23.22
CA VAL A 16 -17.97 -27.30 -24.11
C VAL A 16 -17.84 -28.74 -24.59
N ASP A 17 -17.68 -28.93 -25.90
CA ASP A 17 -17.36 -30.25 -26.47
C ASP A 17 -15.86 -30.53 -26.31
N LEU A 18 -15.51 -31.62 -25.64
CA LEU A 18 -14.12 -32.02 -25.37
C LEU A 18 -13.40 -32.56 -26.61
N SER A 19 -14.12 -32.77 -27.72
CA SER A 19 -13.53 -33.15 -29.01
C SER A 19 -13.09 -31.95 -29.85
N ASN A 20 -13.55 -30.74 -29.52
CA ASN A 20 -13.12 -29.52 -30.19
C ASN A 20 -11.89 -28.93 -29.50
N GLN A 21 -10.83 -28.70 -30.27
CA GLN A 21 -9.72 -27.88 -29.83
C GLN A 21 -10.18 -26.41 -29.80
N TYR A 22 -10.46 -25.90 -28.59
CA TYR A 22 -10.66 -24.48 -28.24
C TYR A 22 -12.01 -23.79 -28.55
N PRO A 23 -13.17 -24.23 -28.02
CA PRO A 23 -14.30 -23.32 -27.86
C PRO A 23 -14.14 -22.51 -26.57
N GLU A 24 -13.71 -21.25 -26.65
CA GLU A 24 -13.85 -20.32 -25.52
C GLU A 24 -15.34 -20.11 -25.25
N THR A 25 -15.85 -20.67 -24.15
CA THR A 25 -17.23 -20.46 -23.69
C THR A 25 -17.21 -19.59 -22.44
N TYR A 26 -18.24 -18.76 -22.25
CA TYR A 26 -18.34 -17.87 -21.11
C TYR A 26 -19.77 -17.76 -20.61
N PHE A 27 -19.92 -17.34 -19.36
CA PHE A 27 -21.20 -17.08 -18.73
C PHE A 27 -21.07 -16.01 -17.65
N GLU A 28 -22.15 -15.27 -17.41
CA GLU A 28 -22.25 -14.30 -16.31
C GLU A 28 -22.92 -14.95 -15.11
N VAL A 29 -22.39 -14.70 -13.90
CA VAL A 29 -22.92 -15.28 -12.68
C VAL A 29 -22.59 -14.41 -11.46
N GLU A 30 -23.39 -14.52 -10.40
CA GLU A 30 -23.08 -13.93 -9.09
C GLU A 30 -22.15 -14.84 -8.28
N GLU A 31 -21.23 -14.28 -7.50
CA GLU A 31 -20.24 -15.05 -6.70
C GLU A 31 -20.86 -16.11 -5.78
N THR A 32 -22.07 -15.87 -5.27
CA THR A 32 -22.80 -16.76 -4.38
C THR A 32 -23.54 -17.91 -5.08
N THR A 33 -23.55 -17.91 -6.42
CA THR A 33 -24.29 -18.91 -7.19
C THR A 33 -23.66 -20.28 -6.99
N HIS A 34 -24.50 -21.28 -6.68
CA HIS A 34 -24.04 -22.65 -6.55
C HIS A 34 -23.89 -23.26 -7.95
N ILE A 35 -22.65 -23.58 -8.31
CA ILE A 35 -22.30 -24.10 -9.61
C ILE A 35 -21.81 -25.52 -9.44
N GLY A 36 -22.33 -26.42 -10.27
CA GLY A 36 -21.85 -27.78 -10.40
C GLY A 36 -21.26 -28.04 -11.77
N PHE A 37 -20.55 -29.15 -11.87
CA PHE A 37 -19.86 -29.55 -13.09
C PHE A 37 -20.24 -30.97 -13.47
N GLU A 38 -20.31 -31.22 -14.76
CA GLU A 38 -20.62 -32.55 -15.29
C GLU A 38 -19.80 -32.81 -16.54
N ILE A 39 -19.19 -34.00 -16.62
CA ILE A 39 -18.59 -34.51 -17.85
C ILE A 39 -19.47 -35.65 -18.34
N LEU A 40 -20.14 -35.44 -19.47
CA LEU A 40 -20.94 -36.46 -20.12
C LEU A 40 -20.05 -37.34 -21.00
N ASN A 41 -20.26 -38.66 -20.96
CA ASN A 41 -19.46 -39.64 -21.71
C ASN A 41 -17.95 -39.45 -21.49
N TYR A 42 -17.50 -39.54 -20.24
CA TYR A 42 -16.10 -39.34 -19.89
C TYR A 42 -15.20 -40.50 -20.37
N ASP A 43 -13.89 -40.27 -20.45
CA ASP A 43 -12.87 -41.28 -20.78
C ASP A 43 -12.37 -41.97 -19.51
N ASP A 44 -12.62 -43.28 -19.37
CA ASP A 44 -12.22 -44.08 -18.20
C ASP A 44 -10.69 -44.14 -17.99
N HIS A 45 -9.89 -43.79 -19.00
CA HIS A 45 -8.44 -43.74 -18.91
C HIS A 45 -7.88 -42.41 -18.41
N LYS A 46 -8.74 -41.40 -18.19
CA LYS A 46 -8.34 -40.07 -17.71
C LYS A 46 -8.89 -39.82 -16.32
N ASP A 47 -8.05 -39.24 -15.48
CA ASP A 47 -8.49 -38.71 -14.19
C ASP A 47 -8.70 -37.21 -14.36
N TYR A 48 -9.89 -36.73 -14.05
CA TYR A 48 -10.26 -35.35 -14.30
C TYR A 48 -10.11 -34.50 -13.04
N GLN A 49 -9.53 -33.31 -13.19
CA GLN A 49 -9.42 -32.30 -12.13
C GLN A 49 -9.90 -30.95 -12.65
N ILE A 50 -10.78 -30.31 -11.88
CA ILE A 50 -11.26 -28.96 -12.17
C ILE A 50 -10.42 -27.96 -11.38
N PHE A 51 -10.04 -26.88 -12.04
CA PHE A 51 -9.41 -25.70 -11.45
C PHE A 51 -10.32 -24.50 -11.62
N VAL A 52 -10.44 -23.68 -10.58
CA VAL A 52 -11.14 -22.40 -10.59
C VAL A 52 -10.10 -21.33 -10.24
N GLY A 53 -9.80 -20.46 -11.20
CA GLY A 53 -8.59 -19.63 -11.17
C GLY A 53 -7.35 -20.52 -11.05
N ASP A 54 -6.54 -20.26 -10.03
CA ASP A 54 -5.31 -21.01 -9.76
C ASP A 54 -5.54 -22.21 -8.81
N PHE A 55 -6.76 -22.42 -8.32
CA PHE A 55 -7.04 -23.37 -7.24
C PHE A 55 -7.71 -24.64 -7.76
N PRO A 56 -7.21 -25.84 -7.42
CA PRO A 56 -7.89 -27.08 -7.72
C PRO A 56 -9.14 -27.23 -6.85
N LEU A 57 -10.23 -27.71 -7.45
CA LEU A 57 -11.44 -28.06 -6.72
C LEU A 57 -11.14 -29.23 -5.76
N THR A 58 -11.40 -29.02 -4.48
CA THR A 58 -11.16 -30.02 -3.42
C THR A 58 -12.30 -31.02 -3.25
N ILE A 59 -13.43 -30.80 -3.91
CA ILE A 59 -14.61 -31.65 -3.83
C ILE A 59 -14.42 -32.84 -4.77
N ASP A 60 -14.51 -34.05 -4.22
CA ASP A 60 -14.41 -35.27 -5.01
C ASP A 60 -15.62 -35.44 -5.94
N PRO A 61 -15.40 -35.82 -7.21
CA PRO A 61 -16.49 -36.10 -8.12
C PRO A 61 -17.23 -37.38 -7.76
N SER A 62 -18.53 -37.39 -8.04
CA SER A 62 -19.33 -38.61 -8.05
C SER A 62 -19.38 -39.20 -9.45
N LYS A 63 -19.06 -40.49 -9.60
CA LYS A 63 -19.22 -41.23 -10.86
C LYS A 63 -20.63 -41.82 -10.94
N LYS A 64 -21.37 -41.50 -12.01
CA LYS A 64 -22.71 -42.04 -12.28
C LYS A 64 -22.76 -42.60 -13.69
N ARG A 65 -22.76 -43.93 -13.83
CA ARG A 65 -22.79 -44.63 -15.12
C ARG A 65 -21.68 -44.14 -16.06
N ASN A 66 -22.00 -43.26 -17.01
CA ASN A 66 -21.10 -42.73 -18.03
C ASN A 66 -20.73 -41.26 -17.79
N ASP A 67 -21.08 -40.71 -16.62
CA ASP A 67 -20.94 -39.29 -16.31
C ASP A 67 -20.12 -39.11 -15.02
N ILE A 68 -19.32 -38.03 -14.98
CA ILE A 68 -18.63 -37.57 -13.78
C ILE A 68 -19.28 -36.26 -13.36
N CYS A 69 -19.82 -36.21 -12.14
CA CYS A 69 -20.51 -35.02 -11.63
C CYS A 69 -19.87 -34.50 -10.35
N TRP A 70 -19.54 -33.21 -10.34
CA TRP A 70 -19.25 -32.45 -9.13
C TRP A 70 -20.52 -31.75 -8.64
N PRO A 71 -20.89 -31.91 -7.36
CA PRO A 71 -22.10 -31.32 -6.83
C PRO A 71 -22.03 -29.79 -6.87
N ALA A 72 -23.19 -29.16 -7.05
CA ALA A 72 -23.28 -27.71 -7.05
C ALA A 72 -22.84 -27.13 -5.69
N SER A 73 -21.89 -26.21 -5.71
CA SER A 73 -21.36 -25.55 -4.53
C SER A 73 -20.95 -24.11 -4.85
N ALA A 74 -20.78 -23.27 -3.82
CA ALA A 74 -20.38 -21.88 -3.96
C ALA A 74 -18.88 -21.75 -4.24
N ILE A 75 -18.45 -22.28 -5.38
CA ILE A 75 -17.04 -22.39 -5.80
C ILE A 75 -16.43 -21.06 -6.27
N LEU A 76 -17.29 -20.10 -6.63
CA LEU A 76 -16.90 -18.74 -7.02
C LEU A 76 -17.04 -17.76 -5.85
N ASP A 77 -17.23 -18.27 -4.63
CA ASP A 77 -17.44 -17.40 -3.48
C ASP A 77 -16.18 -16.56 -3.20
N GLY A 78 -16.33 -15.22 -3.21
CA GLY A 78 -15.21 -14.29 -3.07
C GLY A 78 -14.43 -14.02 -4.36
N ALA A 79 -14.85 -14.56 -5.51
CA ALA A 79 -14.28 -14.23 -6.82
C ALA A 79 -14.90 -12.95 -7.41
N ASN A 80 -14.10 -12.19 -8.18
CA ASN A 80 -14.54 -10.96 -8.82
C ASN A 80 -13.92 -10.82 -10.22
N GLY A 81 -14.72 -10.43 -11.19
CA GLY A 81 -14.27 -10.22 -12.57
C GLY A 81 -14.13 -11.53 -13.34
N ILE A 82 -13.12 -11.64 -14.19
CA ILE A 82 -12.93 -12.81 -15.06
C ILE A 82 -12.24 -13.90 -14.25
N THR A 83 -12.93 -15.01 -14.03
CA THR A 83 -12.39 -16.21 -13.35
C THR A 83 -12.39 -17.39 -14.33
N ASN A 84 -11.22 -17.95 -14.57
CA ASN A 84 -11.07 -19.09 -15.48
C ASN A 84 -11.47 -20.39 -14.77
N ILE A 85 -12.23 -21.23 -15.46
CA ILE A 85 -12.57 -22.58 -15.02
C ILE A 85 -11.93 -23.53 -16.01
N VAL A 86 -10.96 -24.31 -15.54
CA VAL A 86 -10.13 -25.17 -16.38
C VAL A 86 -10.36 -26.63 -15.99
N LEU A 87 -10.67 -27.46 -16.98
CA LEU A 87 -10.66 -28.91 -16.83
C LEU A 87 -9.32 -29.45 -17.29
N ARG A 88 -8.65 -30.22 -16.44
CA ARG A 88 -7.37 -30.87 -16.73
C ARG A 88 -7.44 -32.37 -16.53
N ASP A 89 -6.60 -33.08 -17.27
CA ASP A 89 -6.22 -34.45 -16.92
C ASP A 89 -5.20 -34.39 -15.77
N LYS A 90 -5.51 -35.03 -14.65
CA LYS A 90 -4.70 -35.07 -13.43
C LYS A 90 -3.39 -35.81 -13.63
N ASN A 91 -3.34 -36.78 -14.55
CA ASN A 91 -2.17 -37.63 -14.76
C ASN A 91 -1.16 -36.97 -15.71
N THR A 92 -1.63 -36.21 -16.68
CA THR A 92 -0.79 -35.58 -17.71
C THR A 92 -0.67 -34.06 -17.58
N GLU A 93 -1.48 -33.45 -16.70
CA GLU A 93 -1.67 -32.00 -16.53
C GLU A 93 -2.14 -31.27 -17.80
N ILE A 94 -2.54 -32.02 -18.83
CA ILE A 94 -3.03 -31.45 -20.09
C ILE A 94 -4.38 -30.78 -19.85
N GLN A 95 -4.49 -29.54 -20.31
CA GLN A 95 -5.74 -28.79 -20.34
C GLN A 95 -6.68 -29.37 -21.40
N LEU A 96 -7.87 -29.81 -20.96
CA LEU A 96 -8.89 -30.43 -21.79
C LEU A 96 -9.99 -29.45 -22.20
N ALA A 97 -10.33 -28.50 -21.32
CA ALA A 97 -11.28 -27.42 -21.60
C ALA A 97 -10.99 -26.19 -20.73
N GLU A 98 -11.41 -25.02 -21.22
CA GLU A 98 -11.37 -23.77 -20.47
C GLU A 98 -12.65 -22.98 -20.73
N ILE A 99 -13.28 -22.51 -19.66
CA ILE A 99 -14.49 -21.71 -19.67
C ILE A 99 -14.23 -20.47 -18.81
N LYS A 100 -14.54 -19.28 -19.33
CA LYS A 100 -14.34 -18.01 -18.61
C LYS A 100 -15.65 -17.60 -17.92
N SER A 101 -15.64 -17.48 -16.60
CA SER A 101 -16.80 -16.96 -15.84
C SER A 101 -16.63 -15.46 -15.56
N LEU A 102 -17.68 -14.67 -15.79
CA LEU A 102 -17.75 -13.27 -15.37
C LEU A 102 -18.50 -13.19 -14.06
N VAL A 103 -17.74 -13.07 -12.97
CA VAL A 103 -18.27 -13.09 -11.61
C VAL A 103 -18.57 -11.68 -11.14
N LYS A 104 -19.84 -11.44 -10.77
CA LYS A 104 -20.26 -10.20 -10.11
C LYS A 104 -20.24 -10.41 -8.59
N PRO A 105 -19.62 -9.49 -7.82
CA PRO A 105 -19.74 -9.51 -6.37
C PRO A 105 -21.21 -9.28 -6.00
N SER A 106 -21.74 -10.09 -5.08
CA SER A 106 -23.13 -10.00 -4.64
C SER A 106 -23.26 -9.61 -3.16
N LYS A 107 -22.23 -9.86 -2.34
CA LYS A 107 -22.27 -9.51 -0.92
C LYS A 107 -21.90 -8.04 -0.64
N ILE A 108 -21.15 -7.38 -1.53
CA ILE A 108 -20.89 -5.93 -1.49
C ILE A 108 -21.01 -5.31 -2.89
N SER A 109 -21.33 -4.01 -2.94
CA SER A 109 -21.37 -3.27 -4.21
C SER A 109 -19.96 -2.97 -4.74
N THR A 110 -19.85 -2.69 -6.04
CA THR A 110 -18.58 -2.24 -6.65
C THR A 110 -18.07 -0.94 -6.03
N GLU A 111 -18.98 -0.04 -5.62
CA GLU A 111 -18.63 1.19 -4.91
C GLU A 111 -18.06 0.90 -3.52
N ALA A 112 -18.66 -0.04 -2.78
CA ALA A 112 -18.16 -0.48 -1.48
C ALA A 112 -16.76 -1.11 -1.61
N TYR A 113 -16.50 -1.85 -2.69
CA TYR A 113 -15.16 -2.35 -3.01
C TYR A 113 -14.15 -1.22 -3.22
N GLU A 114 -14.45 -0.22 -4.06
CA GLU A 114 -13.58 0.94 -4.25
C GLU A 114 -13.36 1.73 -2.95
N ASN A 115 -14.38 1.83 -2.09
CA ASN A 115 -14.28 2.47 -0.78
C ASN A 115 -13.30 1.74 0.15
N MET A 116 -13.28 0.40 0.16
CA MET A 116 -12.31 -0.35 0.96
C MET A 116 -10.87 0.02 0.60
N PHE A 117 -10.54 0.09 -0.68
CA PHE A 117 -9.19 0.48 -1.11
C PHE A 117 -8.85 1.92 -0.75
N ASN A 118 -9.81 2.83 -0.91
CA ASN A 118 -9.61 4.22 -0.53
C ASN A 118 -9.37 4.36 0.98
N ASP A 119 -10.11 3.63 1.81
CA ASP A 119 -9.92 3.59 3.26
C ASP A 119 -8.55 3.01 3.64
N MET A 120 -8.21 1.81 3.15
CA MET A 120 -6.93 1.17 3.44
C MET A 120 -5.77 2.08 3.08
N ARG A 121 -5.88 2.76 1.94
CA ARG A 121 -4.88 3.72 1.49
C ARG A 121 -4.79 4.94 2.39
N GLN A 122 -5.91 5.55 2.78
CA GLN A 122 -5.91 6.70 3.67
C GLN A 122 -5.30 6.34 5.03
N ILE A 123 -5.71 5.21 5.59
CA ILE A 123 -5.27 4.74 6.91
C ILE A 123 -3.78 4.36 6.87
N SER A 124 -3.33 3.68 5.82
CA SER A 124 -1.92 3.35 5.61
C SER A 124 -1.01 4.57 5.61
N VAL A 125 -1.49 5.66 5.02
CA VAL A 125 -0.79 6.94 5.01
C VAL A 125 -0.72 7.52 6.41
N GLU A 126 -1.84 7.58 7.13
CA GLU A 126 -1.92 8.08 8.50
C GLU A 126 -0.97 7.30 9.42
N LEU A 127 -1.02 5.96 9.38
CA LEU A 127 -0.13 5.09 10.13
C LEU A 127 1.35 5.39 9.86
N MET A 128 1.73 5.61 8.60
CA MET A 128 3.13 5.91 8.31
C MET A 128 3.53 7.30 8.81
N LEU A 129 2.62 8.28 8.72
CA LEU A 129 2.87 9.65 9.17
C LEU A 129 3.02 9.75 10.67
N ASP A 130 2.22 9.02 11.44
CA ASP A 130 2.32 9.00 12.91
C ASP A 130 3.73 8.64 13.38
N LEU A 131 4.45 7.81 12.62
CA LEU A 131 5.80 7.34 12.94
C LEU A 131 6.91 8.14 12.26
N ILE A 132 6.70 8.57 11.01
CA ILE A 132 7.64 9.47 10.32
C ILE A 132 7.67 10.84 11.00
N ALA A 133 6.54 11.35 11.50
CA ALA A 133 6.50 12.58 12.28
C ALA A 133 7.32 12.43 13.58
N LYS A 134 7.18 11.32 14.31
CA LYS A 134 7.95 11.06 15.54
C LYS A 134 9.46 10.91 15.29
N SER A 135 9.86 10.32 14.17
CA SER A 135 11.28 10.19 13.77
C SER A 135 11.87 11.45 13.12
N ARG A 136 11.07 12.25 12.41
CA ARG A 136 11.49 13.52 11.81
C ARG A 136 11.52 14.68 12.80
N VAL A 137 10.72 14.65 13.87
CA VAL A 137 10.82 15.60 14.99
C VAL A 137 12.22 15.56 15.62
N THR A 138 12.92 14.44 15.53
CA THR A 138 14.32 14.31 15.98
C THR A 138 15.34 14.91 15.00
N ILE A 139 14.99 15.09 13.72
CA ILE A 139 15.90 15.59 12.67
C ILE A 139 15.66 17.08 12.38
N ALA A 140 14.42 17.56 12.51
CA ALA A 140 14.06 18.96 12.38
C ALA A 140 14.02 19.64 13.75
N GLY A 141 15.18 20.04 14.25
CA GLY A 141 15.27 20.90 15.42
C GLY A 141 14.37 22.14 15.27
N GLY A 142 13.31 22.21 16.07
CA GLY A 142 12.72 23.48 16.51
C GLY A 142 11.71 24.18 15.62
N LEU A 143 11.11 23.55 14.61
CA LEU A 143 9.92 24.13 13.95
C LEU A 143 8.80 23.10 13.92
N ALA A 144 7.96 23.19 14.96
CA ALA A 144 6.70 22.49 15.06
C ALA A 144 5.86 22.76 13.79
N LEU A 145 5.46 21.67 13.13
CA LEU A 145 4.31 21.63 12.22
C LEU A 145 3.05 21.92 13.04
N GLN A 146 2.90 23.16 13.49
CA GLN A 146 1.68 23.63 14.10
C GLN A 146 0.67 23.90 13.00
N ASN A 147 -0.44 23.18 13.09
CA ASN A 147 -1.74 23.55 12.55
C ASN A 147 -1.81 23.63 11.03
N ASP A 148 -1.69 22.48 10.36
CA ASP A 148 -2.70 22.12 9.38
C ASP A 148 -2.77 20.60 9.24
N SER A 149 -3.93 20.08 9.62
CA SER A 149 -4.35 18.70 9.48
C SER A 149 -4.18 18.18 8.05
N THR A 150 -3.74 16.92 7.94
CA THR A 150 -3.65 16.09 6.72
C THR A 150 -2.40 16.29 5.85
N LEU A 151 -1.27 15.69 6.29
CA LEU A 151 -0.27 15.21 5.34
C LEU A 151 -0.96 14.13 4.47
N LYS A 152 -1.37 14.50 3.26
CA LYS A 152 -2.07 13.59 2.34
C LYS A 152 -1.05 12.73 1.62
N GLY A 153 -1.03 11.43 1.90
CA GLY A 153 -0.29 10.47 1.11
C GLY A 153 -0.96 10.28 -0.25
N LEU A 154 -0.14 10.19 -1.30
CA LEU A 154 -0.59 10.31 -2.67
C LEU A 154 -0.42 8.99 -3.41
N THR A 155 -1.40 8.65 -4.23
CA THR A 155 -1.19 7.73 -5.35
C THR A 155 -0.27 8.40 -6.35
N ALA A 156 0.40 7.60 -7.17
CA ALA A 156 1.14 8.05 -8.34
C ALA A 156 0.37 9.10 -9.17
N ARG A 157 -0.96 8.98 -9.27
CA ARG A 157 -1.85 9.95 -9.92
C ARG A 157 -1.91 11.30 -9.20
N VAL A 158 -2.18 11.31 -7.90
CA VAL A 158 -2.30 12.56 -7.14
C VAL A 158 -0.92 13.20 -6.99
N GLU A 159 0.13 12.40 -6.86
CA GLU A 159 1.52 12.86 -6.92
C GLU A 159 1.79 13.58 -8.24
N LEU A 160 1.46 12.96 -9.38
CA LEU A 160 1.65 13.56 -10.69
C LEU A 160 0.85 14.86 -10.83
N ALA A 161 -0.39 14.91 -10.36
CA ALA A 161 -1.21 16.12 -10.36
C ALA A 161 -0.61 17.23 -9.47
N GLN A 162 -0.07 16.89 -8.30
CA GLN A 162 0.59 17.85 -7.42
C GLN A 162 1.91 18.36 -8.01
N ILE A 163 2.74 17.47 -8.56
CA ILE A 163 3.97 17.86 -9.23
C ILE A 163 3.64 18.74 -10.44
N GLN A 164 2.61 18.41 -11.21
CA GLN A 164 2.14 19.22 -12.34
C GLN A 164 1.67 20.62 -11.87
N HIS A 165 0.89 20.68 -10.80
CA HIS A 165 0.43 21.94 -10.23
C HIS A 165 1.60 22.80 -9.73
N PHE A 166 2.52 22.19 -8.98
CA PHE A 166 3.75 22.85 -8.53
C PHE A 166 4.58 23.35 -9.71
N TRP A 167 4.80 22.49 -10.71
CA TRP A 167 5.61 22.78 -11.88
C TRP A 167 5.07 23.95 -12.69
N ARG A 168 3.75 24.09 -12.81
CA ARG A 168 3.11 25.21 -13.53
C ARG A 168 3.55 26.58 -13.03
N TYR A 169 3.79 26.71 -11.73
CA TYR A 169 4.26 27.97 -11.14
C TYR A 169 5.78 28.02 -11.05
N PHE A 170 6.41 26.90 -10.67
CA PHE A 170 7.85 26.84 -10.49
C PHE A 170 8.63 27.03 -11.80
N SER A 171 8.09 26.56 -12.92
CA SER A 171 8.72 26.72 -14.24
C SER A 171 8.89 28.18 -14.65
N ILE A 172 7.96 29.06 -14.24
CA ILE A 172 8.02 30.51 -14.50
C ILE A 172 9.18 31.13 -13.70
N ILE A 173 9.24 30.83 -12.39
CA ILE A 173 10.33 31.30 -11.50
C ILE A 173 11.69 30.80 -12.03
N LEU A 174 11.73 29.55 -12.50
CA LEU A 174 12.95 28.97 -13.02
C LEU A 174 13.39 29.62 -14.34
N ALA A 175 12.46 29.95 -15.23
CA ALA A 175 12.75 30.68 -16.46
C ALA A 175 13.35 32.06 -16.15
N ASP A 176 12.75 32.79 -15.21
CA ASP A 176 13.26 34.08 -14.74
C ASP A 176 14.69 33.95 -14.17
N ILE A 177 14.97 32.89 -13.41
CA ILE A 177 16.32 32.63 -12.90
C ILE A 177 17.28 32.31 -14.07
N TYR A 178 16.86 31.56 -15.08
CA TYR A 178 17.74 31.21 -16.20
C TYR A 178 18.03 32.35 -17.16
N GLU A 179 17.18 33.37 -17.23
CA GLU A 179 17.49 34.63 -17.92
C GLU A 179 18.63 35.38 -17.24
N GLN A 180 18.66 35.38 -15.90
CA GLN A 180 19.66 36.08 -15.09
C GLN A 180 20.17 35.19 -13.95
N PRO A 181 20.97 34.15 -14.27
CA PRO A 181 21.41 33.19 -13.27
C PRO A 181 22.50 33.79 -12.40
N ASN A 182 22.53 33.40 -11.13
CA ASN A 182 23.68 33.65 -10.26
C ASN A 182 24.94 33.08 -10.92
N TYR A 183 26.02 33.85 -10.91
CA TYR A 183 27.29 33.46 -11.47
C TYR A 183 28.43 33.85 -10.54
N ASP A 184 29.47 33.03 -10.57
CA ASP A 184 30.74 33.34 -9.92
C ASP A 184 31.81 33.60 -10.98
N PHE A 185 32.89 34.29 -10.61
CA PHE A 185 34.01 34.54 -11.49
C PHE A 185 35.14 33.55 -11.20
N GLN A 186 35.31 32.58 -12.10
CA GLN A 186 36.44 31.66 -12.01
C GLN A 186 37.62 32.22 -12.81
N LYS A 187 38.79 32.35 -12.17
CA LYS A 187 40.03 32.67 -12.87
C LYS A 187 40.42 31.47 -13.73
N GLN A 188 40.46 31.65 -15.04
CA GLN A 188 41.00 30.67 -15.97
C GLN A 188 42.13 31.29 -16.79
N THR A 189 43.16 30.50 -17.03
CA THR A 189 44.26 30.92 -17.90
C THR A 189 43.83 30.73 -19.35
N LYS A 190 43.72 31.83 -20.10
CA LYS A 190 43.42 31.80 -21.55
C LYS A 190 44.58 32.40 -22.33
N VAL A 191 44.89 31.77 -23.47
CA VAL A 191 45.81 32.30 -24.47
C VAL A 191 45.13 33.47 -25.18
N ARG A 192 45.54 34.71 -24.92
CA ARG A 192 45.03 35.90 -25.61
C ARG A 192 46.09 37.00 -25.71
N CYS A 193 45.85 37.97 -26.60
CA CYS A 193 46.69 39.17 -26.68
C CYS A 193 46.44 40.11 -25.49
N LEU A 194 47.48 40.86 -25.12
CA LEU A 194 47.40 41.91 -24.11
C LEU A 194 46.59 43.10 -24.62
N GLN A 195 45.62 43.55 -23.82
CA GLN A 195 44.89 44.78 -24.13
C GLN A 195 45.68 46.00 -23.65
N LEU A 196 45.49 47.13 -24.34
CA LEU A 196 46.14 48.39 -23.99
C LEU A 196 45.63 48.87 -22.62
N GLY A 197 46.55 49.08 -21.67
CA GLY A 197 46.23 49.54 -20.31
C GLY A 197 45.93 48.43 -19.28
N GLU A 198 46.02 47.16 -19.68
CA GLU A 198 45.83 46.03 -18.77
C GLU A 198 47.00 45.92 -17.77
N ARG A 199 46.69 45.79 -16.47
CA ARG A 199 47.71 45.61 -15.42
C ARG A 199 48.22 44.18 -15.46
N LEU A 200 49.50 44.03 -15.77
CA LEU A 200 50.20 42.75 -15.79
C LEU A 200 50.67 42.34 -14.40
N ASP A 201 50.61 41.03 -14.13
CA ASP A 201 51.19 40.42 -12.94
C ASP A 201 52.73 40.56 -12.95
N GLY A 202 53.34 40.71 -11.78
CA GLY A 202 54.78 40.97 -11.62
C GLY A 202 55.66 39.90 -12.26
N ASP A 203 55.23 38.65 -12.20
CA ASP A 203 55.95 37.51 -12.80
C ASP A 203 55.89 37.53 -14.33
N ILE A 204 54.79 38.01 -14.91
CA ILE A 204 54.65 38.15 -16.36
C ILE A 204 55.55 39.30 -16.82
N VAL A 205 55.53 40.43 -16.11
CA VAL A 205 56.41 41.58 -16.37
C VAL A 205 57.89 41.17 -16.30
N ARG A 206 58.28 40.38 -15.29
CA ARG A 206 59.65 39.89 -15.11
C ARG A 206 60.10 39.02 -16.29
N LYS A 207 59.28 38.06 -16.72
CA LYS A 207 59.58 37.20 -17.89
C LYS A 207 59.76 38.00 -19.18
N PHE A 208 59.08 39.13 -19.32
CA PHE A 208 59.25 40.03 -20.47
C PHE A 208 60.49 40.92 -20.37
N ALA A 209 60.79 41.42 -19.17
CA ALA A 209 62.01 42.18 -18.91
C ALA A 209 63.27 41.33 -19.17
N GLU A 210 63.25 40.05 -18.79
CA GLU A 210 64.32 39.08 -19.09
C GLU A 210 64.52 38.85 -20.60
N ARG A 211 63.50 39.13 -21.43
CA ARG A 211 63.55 39.05 -22.89
C ARG A 211 63.84 40.39 -23.57
N GLY A 212 64.17 41.44 -22.80
CA GLY A 212 64.49 42.77 -23.32
C GLY A 212 63.29 43.58 -23.83
N LEU A 213 62.06 43.12 -23.58
CA LEU A 213 60.85 43.80 -24.02
C LEU A 213 60.36 44.78 -22.94
N ARG A 214 60.13 46.05 -23.32
CA ARG A 214 59.62 47.06 -22.38
C ARG A 214 58.12 46.86 -22.15
N PRO A 215 57.61 46.96 -20.90
CA PRO A 215 56.19 46.72 -20.60
C PRO A 215 55.19 47.54 -21.42
N ARG A 216 55.57 48.76 -21.84
CA ARG A 216 54.73 49.66 -22.65
C ARG A 216 54.62 49.25 -24.13
N GLU A 217 55.50 48.39 -24.61
CA GLU A 217 55.55 47.94 -26.00
C GLU A 217 54.78 46.63 -26.20
N LEU A 218 54.51 45.89 -25.12
CA LEU A 218 53.86 44.57 -25.13
C LEU A 218 52.44 44.52 -25.75
N PRO A 219 51.55 45.50 -25.58
CA PRO A 219 50.24 45.47 -26.23
C PRO A 219 50.31 45.64 -27.76
N ARG A 220 51.45 46.12 -28.30
CA ARG A 220 51.64 46.37 -29.74
C ARG A 220 52.27 45.20 -30.48
N THR A 221 52.79 44.19 -29.77
CA THR A 221 53.50 43.07 -30.36
C THR A 221 52.59 41.90 -30.75
N ASN A 222 51.27 41.96 -30.48
CA ASN A 222 50.29 40.90 -30.75
C ASN A 222 50.72 39.49 -30.26
N ILE A 223 51.51 39.44 -29.20
CA ILE A 223 51.96 38.18 -28.60
C ILE A 223 50.81 37.57 -27.82
N PHE A 224 50.49 36.31 -28.13
CA PHE A 224 49.50 35.52 -27.39
C PHE A 224 50.10 35.00 -26.10
N LEU A 225 49.42 35.27 -24.98
CA LEU A 225 49.89 34.92 -23.64
C LEU A 225 48.83 34.21 -22.86
N ASN A 226 49.30 33.30 -22.01
CA ASN A 226 48.51 32.66 -20.97
C ASN A 226 48.19 33.68 -19.88
N LEU A 227 47.05 34.36 -19.98
CA LEU A 227 46.62 35.38 -19.03
C LEU A 227 45.45 34.88 -18.17
N PRO A 228 45.47 35.13 -16.85
CA PRO A 228 44.32 34.85 -16.00
C PRO A 228 43.17 35.77 -16.41
N THR A 229 42.13 35.18 -16.96
CA THR A 229 40.90 35.87 -17.38
C THR A 229 39.77 35.39 -16.47
N ALA A 230 39.02 36.33 -15.90
CA ALA A 230 37.81 35.99 -15.15
C ALA A 230 36.74 35.52 -16.14
N GLN A 231 36.28 34.28 -16.00
CA GLN A 231 35.16 33.75 -16.77
C GLN A 231 33.94 33.62 -15.87
N ILE A 232 32.78 33.94 -16.43
CA ILE A 232 31.48 33.71 -15.80
C ILE A 232 31.29 32.20 -15.66
N ASN A 233 31.18 31.73 -14.42
CA ASN A 233 30.86 30.37 -14.07
C ASN A 233 29.45 30.31 -13.49
N LYS A 234 28.52 29.68 -14.21
CA LYS A 234 27.14 29.50 -13.76
C LYS A 234 26.97 28.29 -12.83
N ASN A 235 28.00 27.48 -12.65
CA ASN A 235 27.98 26.28 -11.81
C ASN A 235 28.15 26.62 -10.32
N THR A 236 27.30 27.50 -9.81
CA THR A 236 27.20 27.91 -8.40
C THR A 236 26.43 26.88 -7.57
N LEU A 237 26.53 26.95 -6.25
CA LEU A 237 25.77 26.07 -5.34
C LEU A 237 24.27 26.20 -5.58
N GLU A 238 23.75 27.42 -5.69
CA GLU A 238 22.31 27.65 -5.86
C GLU A 238 21.76 27.07 -7.16
N ASN A 239 22.52 27.20 -8.25
CA ASN A 239 22.10 26.64 -9.52
C ASN A 239 22.18 25.11 -9.54
N ARG A 240 23.15 24.52 -8.82
CA ARG A 240 23.20 23.07 -8.60
C ARG A 240 22.00 22.58 -7.80
N VAL A 241 21.60 23.32 -6.76
CA VAL A 241 20.42 23.00 -5.94
C VAL A 241 19.14 23.01 -6.79
N LEU A 242 18.96 24.04 -7.64
CA LEU A 242 17.83 24.10 -8.57
C LEU A 242 17.80 22.92 -9.54
N VAL A 243 18.94 22.61 -10.16
CA VAL A 243 19.07 21.47 -11.09
C VAL A 243 18.83 20.13 -10.37
N ALA A 244 19.36 19.96 -9.17
CA ALA A 244 19.14 18.78 -8.34
C ALA A 244 17.65 18.62 -7.99
N PHE A 245 16.98 19.72 -7.63
CA PHE A 245 15.57 19.71 -7.28
C PHE A 245 14.68 19.37 -8.48
N VAL A 246 14.91 19.97 -9.65
CA VAL A 246 14.18 19.60 -10.88
C VAL A 246 14.44 18.14 -11.26
N ASN A 247 15.68 17.66 -11.08
CA ASN A 247 16.01 16.25 -11.30
C ASN A 247 15.28 15.30 -10.33
N LEU A 248 15.08 15.71 -9.08
CA LEU A 248 14.27 14.98 -8.11
C LEU A 248 12.82 14.86 -8.58
N LEU A 249 12.19 15.97 -8.99
CA LEU A 249 10.83 15.95 -9.55
C LEU A 249 10.74 15.07 -10.79
N ARG A 250 11.70 15.19 -11.71
CA ARG A 250 11.77 14.37 -12.93
C ARG A 250 11.82 12.88 -12.61
N LYS A 251 12.66 12.46 -11.66
CA LYS A 251 12.75 11.05 -11.25
C LYS A 251 11.42 10.53 -10.70
N ARG A 252 10.70 11.36 -9.92
CA ARG A 252 9.39 11.02 -9.36
C ARG A 252 8.33 10.87 -10.45
N VAL A 253 8.25 11.84 -11.37
CA VAL A 253 7.34 11.77 -12.54
C VAL A 253 7.66 10.55 -13.41
N LYS A 254 8.93 10.30 -13.73
CA LYS A 254 9.35 9.16 -14.56
C LYS A 254 8.91 7.81 -13.97
N ARG A 255 9.04 7.63 -12.67
CA ARG A 255 8.62 6.37 -12.01
C ARG A 255 7.10 6.20 -12.03
N SER A 256 6.35 7.25 -11.72
CA SER A 256 4.88 7.22 -11.80
C SER A 256 4.39 6.96 -13.23
N LEU A 257 5.10 7.50 -14.23
CA LEU A 257 4.83 7.26 -15.65
C LEU A 257 5.11 5.80 -16.06
N ASN A 258 6.29 5.26 -15.72
CA ASN A 258 6.65 3.88 -16.05
C ASN A 258 5.59 2.89 -15.53
N ARG A 259 5.16 3.04 -14.27
CA ARG A 259 4.12 2.20 -13.67
C ARG A 259 2.78 2.33 -14.38
N ALA A 260 2.38 3.56 -14.74
CA ALA A 260 1.16 3.76 -15.50
C ALA A 260 1.22 3.11 -16.90
N ILE A 261 2.39 3.13 -17.55
CA ILE A 261 2.63 2.46 -18.84
C ILE A 261 2.57 0.94 -18.69
N GLU A 262 3.19 0.37 -17.65
CA GLU A 262 3.13 -1.06 -17.34
C GLU A 262 1.67 -1.49 -17.11
N GLU A 263 0.95 -0.79 -16.23
CA GLU A 263 -0.47 -1.09 -15.95
C GLU A 263 -1.35 -0.95 -17.21
N TYR A 264 -1.12 0.08 -18.03
CA TYR A 264 -1.81 0.27 -19.30
C TYR A 264 -1.51 -0.88 -20.26
N GLY A 265 -0.25 -1.31 -20.37
CA GLY A 265 0.18 -2.43 -21.20
C GLY A 265 -0.52 -3.71 -20.81
N GLU A 266 -0.50 -4.07 -19.52
CA GLU A 266 -1.18 -5.26 -19.00
C GLU A 266 -2.69 -5.25 -19.26
N ARG A 267 -3.37 -4.13 -18.98
CA ARG A 267 -4.82 -4.01 -19.21
C ARG A 267 -5.15 -4.08 -20.70
N LYS A 268 -4.29 -3.54 -21.57
CA LYS A 268 -4.48 -3.60 -23.02
C LYS A 268 -4.20 -5.00 -23.58
N GLU A 269 -3.22 -5.72 -23.05
CA GLU A 269 -3.00 -7.13 -23.37
C GLU A 269 -4.19 -7.99 -22.91
N LEU A 270 -4.75 -7.73 -21.72
CA LEU A 270 -6.00 -8.35 -21.27
C LEU A 270 -7.15 -8.08 -22.25
N LEU A 271 -7.28 -6.85 -22.77
CA LEU A 271 -8.29 -6.56 -23.80
C LEU A 271 -8.03 -7.33 -25.09
N LYS A 272 -6.79 -7.36 -25.61
CA LYS A 272 -6.45 -8.07 -26.85
C LYS A 272 -6.67 -9.57 -26.75
N GLN A 273 -6.30 -10.18 -25.63
CA GLN A 273 -6.55 -11.60 -25.36
C GLN A 273 -8.05 -11.93 -25.35
N ASN A 274 -8.90 -10.95 -25.09
CA ASN A 274 -10.35 -11.10 -25.01
C ASN A 274 -11.11 -10.32 -26.11
N GLU A 275 -10.41 -9.77 -27.12
CA GLU A 275 -10.99 -8.93 -28.20
C GLU A 275 -11.89 -9.75 -29.14
N HIS A 276 -11.62 -11.06 -29.23
CA HIS A 276 -12.41 -12.02 -30.00
C HIS A 276 -13.45 -12.75 -29.13
N GLY A 277 -13.59 -12.35 -27.86
CA GLY A 277 -14.63 -12.85 -26.97
C GLY A 277 -16.00 -12.40 -27.44
N ASP A 278 -16.99 -13.27 -27.30
CA ASP A 278 -18.38 -13.04 -27.68
C ASP A 278 -19.03 -11.90 -26.84
N GLN A 279 -20.21 -11.40 -27.26
CA GLN A 279 -20.71 -10.05 -26.95
C GLN A 279 -20.74 -9.68 -25.45
N GLY A 280 -20.90 -10.63 -24.53
CA GLY A 280 -20.93 -10.37 -23.09
C GLY A 280 -19.58 -9.98 -22.49
N ILE A 281 -18.48 -10.63 -22.89
CA ILE A 281 -17.12 -10.25 -22.46
C ILE A 281 -16.79 -8.84 -22.95
N SER A 282 -17.12 -8.54 -24.21
CA SER A 282 -16.92 -7.21 -24.79
C SER A 282 -17.70 -6.13 -24.02
N LYS A 283 -18.95 -6.43 -23.63
CA LYS A 283 -19.79 -5.51 -22.84
C LYS A 283 -19.23 -5.28 -21.44
N PHE A 284 -18.79 -6.33 -20.74
CA PHE A 284 -18.16 -6.20 -19.42
C PHE A 284 -16.88 -5.38 -19.50
N LEU A 285 -15.95 -5.75 -20.39
CA LEU A 285 -14.69 -5.03 -20.57
C LEU A 285 -14.94 -3.55 -20.90
N ARG A 286 -15.92 -3.24 -21.77
CA ARG A 286 -16.33 -1.85 -22.08
C ARG A 286 -16.81 -1.06 -20.88
N LEU A 287 -17.53 -1.69 -19.95
CA LEU A 287 -18.09 -1.00 -18.78
C LEU A 287 -17.08 -0.90 -17.62
N SER A 288 -16.21 -1.90 -17.44
CA SER A 288 -15.30 -1.99 -16.29
C SER A 288 -13.87 -1.51 -16.59
N GLU A 289 -13.31 -1.84 -17.75
CA GLU A 289 -11.88 -1.65 -18.06
C GLU A 289 -11.59 -0.46 -18.97
N TYR A 290 -12.45 -0.17 -19.98
CA TYR A 290 -12.23 0.96 -20.89
C TYR A 290 -12.13 2.32 -20.17
N PRO A 291 -12.97 2.64 -19.15
CA PRO A 291 -12.80 3.89 -18.39
C PRO A 291 -11.47 3.97 -17.65
N LYS A 292 -10.95 2.84 -17.16
CA LYS A 292 -9.66 2.77 -16.45
C LYS A 292 -8.50 2.99 -17.43
N ILE A 293 -8.56 2.37 -18.60
CA ILE A 293 -7.57 2.53 -19.68
C ILE A 293 -7.54 3.97 -20.19
N ALA A 294 -8.71 4.59 -20.44
CA ALA A 294 -8.78 5.98 -20.86
C ALA A 294 -8.18 6.94 -19.81
N ARG A 295 -8.40 6.67 -18.52
CA ARG A 295 -7.78 7.42 -17.43
C ARG A 295 -6.26 7.23 -17.38
N LEU A 296 -5.76 6.02 -17.58
CA LEU A 296 -4.32 5.74 -17.64
C LEU A 296 -3.66 6.45 -18.81
N GLU A 297 -4.29 6.44 -19.99
CA GLU A 297 -3.82 7.15 -21.18
C GLU A 297 -3.73 8.66 -20.95
N GLU A 298 -4.71 9.25 -20.27
CA GLU A 298 -4.65 10.66 -19.86
C GLU A 298 -3.46 10.94 -18.92
N ILE A 299 -3.21 10.06 -17.95
CA ILE A 299 -2.09 10.20 -17.00
C ILE A 299 -0.74 10.08 -17.73
N ILE A 300 -0.62 9.11 -18.65
CA ILE A 300 0.58 8.88 -19.44
C ILE A 300 0.89 10.14 -20.27
N ASN A 301 -0.09 10.63 -21.03
CA ASN A 301 0.08 11.81 -21.87
C ASN A 301 0.51 13.04 -21.05
N ARG A 302 -0.13 13.29 -19.90
CA ARG A 302 0.24 14.39 -19.00
C ARG A 302 1.64 14.22 -18.41
N GLY A 303 2.00 13.00 -18.02
CA GLY A 303 3.31 12.66 -17.47
C GLY A 303 4.44 12.83 -18.46
N GLU A 304 4.25 12.42 -19.71
CA GLU A 304 5.24 12.57 -20.79
C GLU A 304 5.52 14.06 -21.11
N ILE A 305 4.46 14.87 -21.24
CA ILE A 305 4.59 16.32 -21.47
C ILE A 305 5.40 16.96 -20.34
N LEU A 306 5.01 16.68 -19.09
CA LEU A 306 5.66 17.23 -17.90
C LEU A 306 7.14 16.81 -17.81
N LEU A 307 7.43 15.54 -18.09
CA LEU A 307 8.79 15.02 -18.11
C LEU A 307 9.63 15.73 -19.17
N GLY A 308 9.09 15.96 -20.36
CA GLY A 308 9.75 16.67 -21.46
C GLY A 308 10.06 18.14 -21.14
N GLU A 309 9.18 18.82 -20.40
CA GLU A 309 9.44 20.17 -19.88
C GLU A 309 10.59 20.18 -18.85
N MET A 310 10.57 19.25 -17.90
CA MET A 310 11.62 19.15 -16.87
C MET A 310 12.99 18.80 -17.46
N TYR A 311 13.04 17.93 -18.47
CA TYR A 311 14.28 17.63 -19.18
C TYR A 311 14.89 18.87 -19.84
N ARG A 312 14.06 19.68 -20.52
CA ARG A 312 14.51 20.94 -21.14
C ARG A 312 15.05 21.91 -20.09
N ALA A 313 14.36 22.02 -18.96
CA ALA A 313 14.79 22.87 -17.85
C ALA A 313 16.15 22.46 -17.26
N ILE A 314 16.41 21.16 -17.07
CA ILE A 314 17.70 20.65 -16.54
C ILE A 314 18.86 20.92 -17.50
N LEU A 315 18.63 20.79 -18.81
CA LEU A 315 19.68 20.92 -19.83
C LEU A 315 20.04 22.39 -20.12
N SER A 316 19.09 23.32 -20.00
CA SER A 316 19.28 24.74 -20.28
C SER A 316 20.49 25.40 -19.58
N PRO A 317 20.75 25.17 -18.28
CA PRO A 317 21.87 25.83 -17.59
C PRO A 317 23.25 25.20 -17.86
N ASN A 318 23.32 24.03 -18.52
CA ASN A 318 24.57 23.26 -18.73
C ASN A 318 25.38 23.03 -17.43
N ILE A 319 24.66 22.67 -16.35
CA ILE A 319 25.21 22.41 -15.01
C ILE A 319 25.14 20.91 -14.73
N PRO A 320 26.17 20.32 -14.08
CA PRO A 320 26.15 18.91 -13.74
C PRO A 320 24.99 18.59 -12.80
N VAL A 321 24.27 17.51 -13.13
CA VAL A 321 23.18 16.98 -12.29
C VAL A 321 23.80 16.26 -11.10
N ILE A 322 23.45 16.70 -9.88
CA ILE A 322 23.94 16.14 -8.63
C ILE A 322 22.75 15.56 -7.85
N GLU A 323 22.99 14.50 -7.08
CA GLU A 323 22.02 13.99 -6.12
C GLU A 323 22.21 14.64 -4.75
N MET A 324 21.12 15.06 -4.13
CA MET A 324 21.12 15.72 -2.82
C MET A 324 20.15 15.01 -1.89
N THR A 325 20.56 14.83 -0.64
CA THR A 325 19.66 14.37 0.43
C THR A 325 18.73 15.50 0.85
N LEU A 326 17.62 15.15 1.53
CA LEU A 326 16.66 16.14 2.03
C LEU A 326 17.33 17.18 2.95
N GLN A 327 18.22 16.74 3.84
CA GLN A 327 18.96 17.64 4.73
C GLN A 327 19.83 18.62 3.95
N ASN A 328 20.56 18.12 2.94
CA ASN A 328 21.41 18.98 2.11
C ASN A 328 20.61 20.05 1.36
N TYR A 329 19.34 19.78 0.99
CA TYR A 329 18.48 20.82 0.42
C TYR A 329 18.17 21.92 1.44
N PHE A 330 17.73 21.54 2.64
CA PHE A 330 17.37 22.52 3.68
C PHE A 330 18.57 23.37 4.08
N ASP A 331 19.73 22.76 4.30
CA ASP A 331 20.97 23.47 4.62
C ASP A 331 21.37 24.43 3.48
N SER A 332 21.18 24.01 2.23
CA SER A 332 21.50 24.84 1.07
C SER A 332 20.57 26.04 0.89
N PHE A 333 19.36 26.03 1.45
CA PHE A 333 18.46 27.18 1.38
C PHE A 333 18.86 28.33 2.31
N GLU A 334 19.82 28.11 3.21
CA GLU A 334 20.33 29.14 4.13
C GLU A 334 21.44 30.01 3.49
N THR A 335 21.79 29.80 2.21
CA THR A 335 22.85 30.58 1.58
C THR A 335 22.46 32.05 1.40
N PRO A 336 23.44 32.97 1.31
CA PRO A 336 23.17 34.40 1.11
C PRO A 336 22.34 34.71 -0.13
N VAL A 337 22.51 33.93 -1.21
CA VAL A 337 21.78 34.15 -2.47
C VAL A 337 20.32 33.73 -2.34
N PHE A 338 20.04 32.57 -1.72
CA PHE A 338 18.66 32.15 -1.45
C PHE A 338 17.95 33.02 -0.40
N SER A 339 18.68 33.64 0.52
CA SER A 339 18.08 34.54 1.51
C SER A 339 17.83 35.96 1.01
N SER A 340 18.69 36.50 0.12
CA SER A 340 18.65 37.92 -0.25
C SER A 340 18.19 38.22 -1.69
N HIS A 341 18.36 37.29 -2.63
CA HIS A 341 17.99 37.55 -4.03
C HIS A 341 16.51 37.22 -4.26
N PRO A 342 15.66 38.14 -4.74
CA PRO A 342 14.20 37.96 -4.81
C PRO A 342 13.76 36.66 -5.50
N ARG A 343 14.27 36.40 -6.72
CA ARG A 343 13.92 35.20 -7.51
C ARG A 343 14.38 33.89 -6.85
N TYR A 344 15.59 33.85 -6.31
CA TYR A 344 16.11 32.66 -5.63
C TYR A 344 15.38 32.44 -4.31
N SER A 345 15.09 33.50 -3.56
CA SER A 345 14.30 33.41 -2.33
C SER A 345 12.90 32.86 -2.58
N GLU A 346 12.22 33.34 -3.62
CA GLU A 346 10.93 32.80 -4.02
C GLU A 346 11.03 31.31 -4.41
N ALA A 347 12.04 30.94 -5.19
CA ALA A 347 12.31 29.55 -5.53
C ALA A 347 12.56 28.69 -4.28
N ALA A 348 13.40 29.15 -3.35
CA ALA A 348 13.69 28.47 -2.10
C ALA A 348 12.44 28.30 -1.25
N MET A 349 11.59 29.31 -1.12
CA MET A 349 10.33 29.20 -0.40
C MET A 349 9.41 28.14 -1.01
N LYS A 350 9.26 28.12 -2.34
CA LYS A 350 8.44 27.12 -3.04
C LYS A 350 9.02 25.72 -2.93
N MET A 351 10.33 25.56 -3.12
CA MET A 351 11.00 24.26 -2.97
C MET A 351 10.91 23.77 -1.52
N LYS A 352 11.18 24.63 -0.53
CA LYS A 352 11.06 24.32 0.89
C LYS A 352 9.64 23.92 1.23
N SER A 353 8.63 24.67 0.77
CA SER A 353 7.22 24.30 0.95
C SER A 353 6.90 22.94 0.34
N PHE A 354 7.38 22.64 -0.87
CA PHE A 354 7.16 21.36 -1.54
C PHE A 354 7.88 20.19 -0.86
N LEU A 355 9.11 20.40 -0.38
CA LEU A 355 9.92 19.42 0.35
C LEU A 355 9.37 19.18 1.76
N SER A 356 8.92 20.22 2.45
CA SER A 356 8.22 20.11 3.73
C SER A 356 6.86 19.44 3.57
N SER A 357 6.20 19.64 2.44
CA SER A 357 4.98 18.92 2.07
C SER A 357 5.26 17.60 1.34
N MET A 358 6.49 17.09 1.33
CA MET A 358 6.82 15.89 0.55
C MET A 358 5.91 14.76 0.98
N PRO A 359 5.04 14.31 0.08
CA PRO A 359 4.08 13.27 0.40
C PRO A 359 4.82 11.95 0.47
N ILE A 360 4.55 11.21 1.53
CA ILE A 360 4.77 9.77 1.53
C ILE A 360 3.92 9.18 0.41
N ILE A 361 4.55 8.40 -0.46
CA ILE A 361 3.84 7.65 -1.51
C ILE A 361 3.70 6.23 -1.00
N VAL A 362 2.45 5.83 -0.78
CA VAL A 362 2.09 4.46 -0.46
C VAL A 362 1.65 3.78 -1.75
N GLU A 363 2.40 2.76 -2.14
CA GLU A 363 2.09 1.91 -3.28
C GLU A 363 1.56 0.57 -2.77
N HIS A 364 0.31 0.22 -3.06
CA HIS A 364 -0.07 -1.17 -2.91
C HIS A 364 0.63 -1.99 -4.02
N GLY A 365 1.14 -3.16 -3.63
CA GLY A 365 1.92 -4.03 -4.50
C GLY A 365 1.10 -4.49 -5.73
N GLU A 366 1.82 -4.95 -6.76
CA GLU A 366 1.27 -5.52 -8.00
C GLU A 366 0.31 -6.73 -7.78
N SER A 367 0.22 -7.25 -6.55
CA SER A 367 -0.56 -8.43 -6.17
C SER A 367 -2.06 -8.17 -5.93
N GLU A 368 -2.58 -6.94 -6.09
CA GLU A 368 -4.02 -6.67 -5.90
C GLU A 368 -4.92 -7.48 -6.85
N ARG A 369 -4.40 -7.86 -8.04
CA ARG A 369 -5.15 -8.65 -9.03
C ARG A 369 -5.27 -10.14 -8.68
N THR A 370 -4.48 -10.64 -7.72
CA THR A 370 -4.48 -12.06 -7.33
C THR A 370 -5.13 -12.32 -5.97
N LYS A 371 -5.49 -11.27 -5.21
CA LYS A 371 -6.14 -11.41 -3.90
C LYS A 371 -7.65 -11.63 -4.06
N THR A 372 -8.18 -12.62 -3.33
CA THR A 372 -9.62 -12.85 -3.22
C THR A 372 -10.32 -11.71 -2.46
N LEU A 373 -11.63 -11.53 -2.67
CA LEU A 373 -12.42 -10.53 -1.93
C LEU A 373 -12.35 -10.74 -0.42
N ASP A 374 -12.35 -12.00 0.02
CA ASP A 374 -12.17 -12.38 1.43
C ASP A 374 -10.90 -11.76 2.02
N LYS A 375 -9.79 -11.85 1.28
CA LYS A 375 -8.49 -11.35 1.74
C LYS A 375 -8.43 -9.83 1.77
N ILE A 376 -9.06 -9.18 0.80
CA ILE A 376 -9.17 -7.71 0.76
C ILE A 376 -10.01 -7.22 1.94
N TYR A 377 -11.14 -7.87 2.21
CA TYR A 377 -12.01 -7.54 3.32
C TYR A 377 -11.32 -7.74 4.68
N GLU A 378 -10.52 -8.80 4.82
CA GLU A 378 -9.69 -9.06 6.00
C GLU A 378 -8.69 -7.92 6.26
N GLN A 379 -7.92 -7.52 5.23
CA GLN A 379 -6.96 -6.41 5.32
C GLN A 379 -7.67 -5.09 5.63
N TRP A 380 -8.79 -4.80 4.98
CA TRP A 380 -9.59 -3.61 5.25
C TRP A 380 -10.09 -3.61 6.71
N SER A 381 -10.60 -4.73 7.20
CA SER A 381 -11.06 -4.88 8.59
C SER A 381 -9.94 -4.58 9.59
N PHE A 382 -8.71 -5.05 9.34
CA PHE A 382 -7.54 -4.72 10.15
C PHE A 382 -7.28 -3.21 10.19
N PHE A 383 -7.31 -2.53 9.04
CA PHE A 383 -7.13 -1.08 8.99
C PHE A 383 -8.25 -0.32 9.69
N GLN A 384 -9.50 -0.78 9.59
CA GLN A 384 -10.61 -0.16 10.32
C GLN A 384 -10.46 -0.30 11.84
N ILE A 385 -9.98 -1.44 12.33
CA ILE A 385 -9.66 -1.62 13.75
C ILE A 385 -8.54 -0.69 14.18
N TYR A 386 -7.46 -0.56 13.38
CA TYR A 386 -6.42 0.44 13.64
C TYR A 386 -7.01 1.86 13.74
N SER A 387 -7.82 2.28 12.76
CA SER A 387 -8.41 3.61 12.75
C SER A 387 -9.32 3.83 13.95
N GLY A 388 -10.08 2.80 14.34
CA GLY A 388 -10.87 2.79 15.56
C GLY A 388 -10.04 2.96 16.83
N LEU A 389 -8.87 2.31 16.93
CA LEU A 389 -7.94 2.45 18.07
C LEU A 389 -7.43 3.89 18.19
N VAL A 390 -7.03 4.50 17.08
CA VAL A 390 -6.66 5.92 17.05
C VAL A 390 -7.85 6.81 17.46
N ALA A 391 -9.05 6.53 16.95
CA ALA A 391 -10.26 7.31 17.23
C ALA A 391 -10.75 7.23 18.69
N VAL A 392 -10.35 6.19 19.45
CA VAL A 392 -10.59 6.11 20.90
C VAL A 392 -9.47 6.75 21.72
N GLY A 393 -8.47 7.36 21.06
CA GLY A 393 -7.41 8.15 21.69
C GLY A 393 -6.17 7.34 22.07
N LEU A 394 -5.89 6.23 21.38
CA LEU A 394 -4.63 5.50 21.55
C LEU A 394 -3.56 6.04 20.59
N ASP A 395 -2.34 6.18 21.09
CA ASP A 395 -1.21 6.66 20.31
C ASP A 395 -0.46 5.50 19.66
N CYS A 396 -0.33 5.48 18.33
CA CYS A 396 0.51 4.51 17.64
C CYS A 396 1.99 4.74 18.00
N ILE A 397 2.66 3.72 18.55
CA ILE A 397 4.06 3.81 19.00
C ILE A 397 5.02 2.97 18.16
N SER A 398 4.56 1.89 17.54
CA SER A 398 5.40 1.04 16.68
C SER A 398 4.60 0.29 15.64
N HIS A 399 5.27 -0.15 14.57
CA HIS A 399 4.74 -1.08 13.59
C HIS A 399 5.83 -2.06 13.16
N HIS A 400 5.45 -3.32 12.95
CA HIS A 400 6.32 -4.39 12.53
C HIS A 400 5.79 -5.00 11.25
N SER A 401 6.63 -5.00 10.20
CA SER A 401 6.37 -5.69 8.93
C SER A 401 5.10 -5.25 8.17
N ILE A 402 4.62 -4.01 8.38
CA ILE A 402 3.45 -3.45 7.65
C ILE A 402 3.88 -2.68 6.40
N PHE A 403 4.97 -1.93 6.52
CA PHE A 403 5.53 -1.18 5.40
C PHE A 403 6.84 -1.81 4.96
N GLU A 404 7.01 -1.94 3.66
CA GLU A 404 8.29 -2.25 3.05
C GLU A 404 8.81 -1.01 2.33
N LEU A 405 10.05 -0.62 2.63
CA LEU A 405 10.68 0.53 1.98
C LEU A 405 11.08 0.12 0.56
N VAL A 406 10.33 0.61 -0.43
CA VAL A 406 10.64 0.38 -1.84
C VAL A 406 11.80 1.27 -2.28
N ASN A 407 11.85 2.52 -1.77
CA ASN A 407 12.92 3.50 -2.00
C ASN A 407 12.82 4.66 -0.97
N GLN A 408 13.81 5.57 -0.94
CA GLN A 408 13.97 6.68 0.04
C GLN A 408 12.68 7.45 0.48
N GLU A 409 11.61 7.47 -0.31
CA GLU A 409 10.34 8.16 -0.02
C GLU A 409 9.08 7.38 -0.47
N ARG A 410 9.24 6.11 -0.84
CA ARG A 410 8.15 5.24 -1.30
C ARG A 410 8.10 3.99 -0.45
N TYR A 411 6.91 3.68 0.02
CA TYR A 411 6.67 2.48 0.80
C TYR A 411 5.56 1.69 0.12
N SER A 412 5.72 0.37 0.14
CA SER A 412 4.60 -0.50 -0.16
C SER A 412 3.92 -0.93 1.11
N VAL A 413 2.59 -1.04 1.03
CA VAL A 413 1.78 -1.66 2.08
C VAL A 413 1.26 -2.96 1.54
N ASP A 414 1.73 -4.03 2.14
CA ASP A 414 1.13 -5.34 2.05
C ASP A 414 1.23 -5.98 3.43
N LEU A 415 0.07 -6.23 4.06
CA LEU A 415 0.02 -6.88 5.36
C LEU A 415 0.50 -8.32 5.21
N LYS A 416 1.71 -8.58 5.69
CA LYS A 416 2.31 -9.92 5.74
C LYS A 416 1.80 -10.63 7.00
N ARG A 417 1.80 -11.97 6.97
CA ARG A 417 1.53 -12.75 8.18
C ARG A 417 2.45 -12.32 9.32
N ASN A 418 1.92 -12.27 10.54
CA ASN A 418 2.59 -11.76 11.74
C ASN A 418 2.89 -10.25 11.76
N SER A 419 2.38 -9.44 10.83
CA SER A 419 2.47 -7.98 10.96
C SER A 419 1.80 -7.52 12.27
N ALA A 420 2.36 -6.50 12.92
CA ALA A 420 1.84 -5.99 14.19
C ALA A 420 1.93 -4.46 14.27
N ILE A 421 0.98 -3.85 14.99
CA ILE A 421 0.99 -2.42 15.38
C ILE A 421 0.89 -2.36 16.89
N GLU A 422 1.70 -1.54 17.52
CA GLU A 422 1.59 -1.27 18.95
C GLU A 422 1.12 0.15 19.21
N PHE A 423 0.29 0.26 20.24
CA PHE A 423 -0.31 1.49 20.69
C PHE A 423 -0.12 1.67 22.18
N LEU A 424 -0.08 2.92 22.62
CA LEU A 424 -0.07 3.31 24.02
C LEU A 424 -1.40 3.99 24.37
N ALA A 425 -2.06 3.51 25.42
CA ALA A 425 -3.20 4.18 26.01
C ALA A 425 -2.73 5.26 27.00
N SER A 426 -3.57 6.28 27.21
CA SER A 426 -3.31 7.35 28.19
C SER A 426 -3.16 6.86 29.64
N ASP A 427 -3.67 5.66 29.95
CA ASP A 427 -3.50 5.00 31.25
C ASP A 427 -2.28 4.06 31.32
N GLY A 428 -1.34 4.18 30.38
CA GLY A 428 -0.06 3.45 30.38
C GLY A 428 -0.12 2.03 29.82
N ARG A 429 -1.33 1.49 29.57
CA ARG A 429 -1.48 0.17 28.94
C ARG A 429 -1.00 0.19 27.50
N LYS A 430 -0.36 -0.91 27.09
CA LYS A 430 0.06 -1.12 25.72
C LYS A 430 -0.88 -2.09 25.02
N ILE A 431 -1.28 -1.75 23.80
CA ILE A 431 -2.17 -2.58 22.99
C ILE A 431 -1.39 -2.98 21.74
N ARG A 432 -1.29 -4.27 21.47
CA ARG A 432 -0.68 -4.81 20.24
C ARG A 432 -1.75 -5.44 19.37
N LEU A 433 -1.92 -4.91 18.17
CA LEU A 433 -2.81 -5.43 17.13
C LEU A 433 -1.99 -6.25 16.13
N ARG A 434 -2.28 -7.54 15.98
CA ARG A 434 -1.55 -8.48 15.11
C ARG A 434 -2.44 -8.95 13.97
N TYR A 435 -1.87 -9.02 12.77
CA TYR A 435 -2.49 -9.53 11.55
C TYR A 435 -1.95 -10.92 11.22
N GLU A 436 -2.85 -11.89 11.01
CA GLU A 436 -2.57 -13.32 10.82
C GLU A 436 -1.40 -13.84 11.67
N PRO A 437 -1.45 -13.71 13.02
CA PRO A 437 -0.39 -14.24 13.85
C PRO A 437 -0.37 -15.76 13.79
N ILE A 438 0.83 -16.34 13.66
CA ILE A 438 1.07 -17.77 13.77
C ILE A 438 1.23 -18.10 15.25
N ILE A 439 0.22 -18.71 15.83
CA ILE A 439 0.24 -19.14 17.23
C ILE A 439 0.65 -20.62 17.25
N LEU A 440 1.84 -20.86 17.78
CA LEU A 440 2.47 -22.17 17.82
C LEU A 440 2.01 -23.00 19.03
N SER A 441 2.25 -24.31 18.96
CA SER A 441 2.02 -25.21 20.08
C SER A 441 3.10 -25.05 21.15
N ASP A 442 2.80 -25.35 22.43
CA ASP A 442 3.72 -25.19 23.58
C ASP A 442 5.15 -25.70 23.30
N ASN A 443 5.29 -26.82 22.59
CA ASN A 443 6.57 -27.45 22.27
C ASN A 443 7.39 -26.73 21.18
N SER A 444 6.79 -25.79 20.45
CA SER A 444 7.39 -25.10 19.29
C SER A 444 7.55 -23.59 19.53
N VAL A 445 7.11 -23.09 20.67
CA VAL A 445 7.11 -21.65 20.99
C VAL A 445 8.50 -21.21 21.45
N THR A 446 8.88 -19.98 21.13
CA THR A 446 10.15 -19.36 21.52
C THR A 446 9.94 -18.32 22.62
N ASN A 447 11.02 -17.89 23.28
CA ASN A 447 10.93 -16.86 24.34
C ASN A 447 10.43 -15.49 23.84
N ASN A 448 10.34 -15.27 22.53
CA ASN A 448 9.87 -14.01 21.95
C ASN A 448 8.34 -14.01 21.68
N ASP A 449 7.68 -15.16 21.85
CA ASP A 449 6.25 -15.28 21.60
C ASP A 449 5.45 -14.91 22.85
N THR A 450 4.33 -14.23 22.66
CA THR A 450 3.41 -13.85 23.74
C THR A 450 2.26 -14.85 23.92
N LEU A 451 1.95 -15.63 22.88
CA LEU A 451 0.80 -16.53 22.80
C LEU A 451 1.21 -17.93 22.34
N PHE A 452 0.54 -18.95 22.89
CA PHE A 452 0.68 -20.35 22.46
C PHE A 452 -0.64 -21.12 22.58
N HIS A 453 -0.68 -22.35 22.08
CA HIS A 453 -1.78 -23.30 22.36
C HIS A 453 -1.28 -24.69 22.76
N GLY A 454 -2.11 -25.44 23.51
CA GLY A 454 -1.68 -26.71 24.12
C GLY A 454 -2.26 -28.00 23.52
N ILE A 455 -3.22 -27.93 22.60
CA ILE A 455 -4.09 -29.10 22.28
C ILE A 455 -3.76 -29.76 20.92
N SER A 456 -3.28 -28.99 19.94
CA SER A 456 -2.97 -29.48 18.59
C SER A 456 -1.51 -29.27 18.23
N ASN A 457 -0.96 -30.12 17.35
CA ASN A 457 0.36 -29.89 16.77
C ASN A 457 0.32 -28.85 15.62
N SER A 458 -0.86 -28.62 15.04
CA SER A 458 -1.05 -27.64 13.96
C SER A 458 -1.19 -26.23 14.54
N PRO A 459 -0.47 -25.23 13.97
CA PRO A 459 -0.55 -23.85 14.42
C PRO A 459 -1.95 -23.28 14.21
N LEU A 460 -2.33 -22.34 15.08
CA LEU A 460 -3.53 -21.53 14.91
C LEU A 460 -3.18 -20.20 14.25
N THR A 461 -3.98 -19.80 13.26
CA THR A 461 -3.83 -18.53 12.54
C THR A 461 -5.17 -17.80 12.51
N PRO A 462 -5.58 -17.14 13.62
CA PRO A 462 -6.69 -16.19 13.57
C PRO A 462 -6.35 -15.03 12.63
N ASP A 463 -7.37 -14.39 12.05
CA ASP A 463 -7.15 -13.27 11.12
C ASP A 463 -6.55 -12.04 11.86
N ILE A 464 -7.10 -11.69 13.02
CA ILE A 464 -6.66 -10.54 13.82
C ILE A 464 -6.65 -10.90 15.31
N VAL A 465 -5.60 -10.51 16.02
CA VAL A 465 -5.51 -10.64 17.49
C VAL A 465 -5.13 -9.29 18.11
N MET A 466 -5.88 -8.89 19.12
CA MET A 466 -5.56 -7.74 19.96
C MET A 466 -5.08 -8.22 21.32
N GLU A 467 -3.82 -7.95 21.63
CA GLU A 467 -3.16 -8.24 22.90
C GLU A 467 -3.12 -6.95 23.73
N ILE A 468 -3.49 -7.01 25.00
CA ILE A 468 -3.48 -5.87 25.93
C ILE A 468 -2.54 -6.21 27.08
N PHE A 469 -1.52 -5.37 27.21
CA PHE A 469 -0.47 -5.46 28.21
C PHE A 469 -0.69 -4.41 29.28
N GLU A 470 -0.48 -4.81 30.53
CA GLU A 470 -0.29 -3.88 31.64
C GLU A 470 1.19 -3.68 31.89
N HIS A 471 1.55 -2.42 32.09
CA HIS A 471 2.88 -2.05 32.54
C HIS A 471 2.92 -2.16 34.06
N ASN A 472 3.91 -2.87 34.57
CA ASN A 472 4.18 -2.92 35.99
C ASN A 472 5.32 -1.95 36.33
N ASP A 473 4.97 -0.78 36.89
CA ASP A 473 5.91 0.28 37.26
C ASP A 473 7.02 -0.21 38.22
N GLU A 474 6.77 -1.25 39.03
CA GLU A 474 7.75 -1.75 40.00
C GLU A 474 8.83 -2.63 39.37
N LEU A 475 8.51 -3.31 38.26
CA LEU A 475 9.41 -4.26 37.59
C LEU A 475 9.90 -3.76 36.23
N ASP A 476 9.36 -2.64 35.72
CA ASP A 476 9.59 -2.16 34.35
C ASP A 476 9.29 -3.26 33.31
N GLU A 477 8.29 -4.10 33.60
CA GLU A 477 7.91 -5.25 32.79
C GLU A 477 6.48 -5.08 32.26
N GLU A 478 6.30 -5.44 30.99
CA GLU A 478 4.98 -5.55 30.35
C GLU A 478 4.45 -6.97 30.55
N SER A 479 3.25 -7.12 31.12
CA SER A 479 2.62 -8.43 31.26
C SER A 479 1.33 -8.53 30.45
N LEU A 480 1.16 -9.63 29.73
CA LEU A 480 -0.05 -9.86 28.94
C LEU A 480 -1.22 -10.21 29.88
N VAL A 481 -2.26 -9.37 29.91
CA VAL A 481 -3.41 -9.54 30.83
C VAL A 481 -4.70 -9.92 30.12
N PHE A 482 -4.85 -9.55 28.85
CA PHE A 482 -6.10 -9.73 28.13
C PHE A 482 -5.84 -9.83 26.63
N ALA A 483 -6.61 -10.69 25.95
CA ALA A 483 -6.55 -10.76 24.50
C ALA A 483 -7.93 -11.00 23.87
N VAL A 484 -8.09 -10.49 22.65
CA VAL A 484 -9.28 -10.61 21.82
C VAL A 484 -8.90 -11.19 20.47
N VAL A 485 -9.69 -12.14 19.98
CA VAL A 485 -9.57 -12.63 18.60
C VAL A 485 -10.71 -12.05 17.78
N ILE A 486 -10.38 -11.51 16.61
CA ILE A 486 -11.33 -10.99 15.63
C ILE A 486 -11.07 -11.74 14.32
N ASP A 487 -12.02 -12.58 13.94
CA ASP A 487 -11.95 -13.39 12.72
C ASP A 487 -12.84 -12.72 11.66
N THR A 488 -12.28 -12.34 10.54
CA THR A 488 -12.98 -11.59 9.49
C THR A 488 -13.60 -12.56 8.51
N LYS A 489 -14.88 -12.35 8.17
CA LYS A 489 -15.60 -13.23 7.26
C LYS A 489 -16.46 -12.42 6.30
N TYR A 490 -16.06 -12.43 5.04
CA TYR A 490 -16.86 -11.94 3.93
C TYR A 490 -17.97 -12.97 3.62
N THR A 491 -19.06 -12.92 4.38
CA THR A 491 -20.13 -13.91 4.33
C THR A 491 -21.50 -13.29 4.53
N SER A 492 -22.56 -14.04 4.19
CA SER A 492 -23.94 -13.60 4.37
C SER A 492 -24.38 -13.73 5.85
N VAL A 493 -25.47 -13.04 6.20
CA VAL A 493 -26.06 -13.06 7.56
C VAL A 493 -26.29 -14.49 8.05
N GLU A 494 -26.87 -15.35 7.21
CA GLU A 494 -27.22 -16.74 7.55
C GLU A 494 -26.00 -17.60 7.90
N ASN A 495 -24.85 -17.32 7.27
CA ASN A 495 -23.63 -18.10 7.47
C ASN A 495 -22.76 -17.56 8.61
N THR A 496 -22.94 -16.30 9.00
CA THR A 496 -22.15 -15.66 10.06
C THR A 496 -22.29 -16.39 11.40
N GLU A 497 -23.47 -16.93 11.70
CA GLU A 497 -23.71 -17.69 12.92
C GLU A 497 -22.91 -18.99 12.98
N LYS A 498 -22.84 -19.74 11.88
CA LYS A 498 -22.01 -20.97 11.79
C LYS A 498 -20.52 -20.65 11.93
N LYS A 499 -20.10 -19.45 11.54
CA LYS A 499 -18.71 -19.00 11.67
C LYS A 499 -18.31 -18.75 13.12
N LEU A 500 -19.24 -18.32 13.99
CA LEU A 500 -18.97 -18.18 15.43
C LEU A 500 -18.57 -19.51 16.08
N GLU A 501 -19.25 -20.62 15.71
CA GLU A 501 -18.91 -21.94 16.21
C GLU A 501 -17.50 -22.39 15.77
N THR A 502 -17.08 -21.98 14.57
CA THR A 502 -15.78 -22.37 14.01
C THR A 502 -14.60 -21.67 14.69
N ILE A 503 -14.81 -20.47 15.24
CA ILE A 503 -13.78 -19.70 15.94
C ILE A 503 -13.65 -20.07 17.43
N ALA A 504 -14.56 -20.87 17.96
CA ALA A 504 -14.51 -21.36 19.35
C ALA A 504 -13.20 -22.13 19.66
N LYS A 505 -12.54 -22.69 18.64
CA LYS A 505 -11.21 -23.29 18.76
C LYS A 505 -10.17 -22.33 19.34
N TYR A 506 -10.30 -21.02 19.12
CA TYR A 506 -9.34 -20.03 19.61
C TYR A 506 -9.39 -19.81 21.14
N LYS A 507 -10.40 -20.33 21.84
CA LYS A 507 -10.42 -20.35 23.32
C LYS A 507 -9.21 -21.07 23.93
N GLN A 508 -8.58 -21.96 23.17
CA GLN A 508 -7.43 -22.73 23.64
C GLN A 508 -6.12 -21.92 23.70
N ILE A 509 -6.11 -20.70 23.18
CA ILE A 509 -4.93 -19.83 23.17
C ILE A 509 -4.65 -19.32 24.60
N ARG A 510 -3.37 -19.39 24.98
CA ARG A 510 -2.85 -19.09 26.32
C ARG A 510 -1.73 -18.08 26.23
N GLY A 511 -1.54 -17.29 27.29
CA GLY A 511 -0.40 -16.38 27.42
C GLY A 511 0.83 -17.12 27.93
N MET A 512 2.01 -16.83 27.38
CA MET A 512 3.25 -17.55 27.69
C MET A 512 3.67 -17.43 29.16
N GLU A 513 3.58 -16.24 29.75
CA GLU A 513 4.00 -15.98 31.14
C GLU A 513 3.20 -16.78 32.18
N LYS A 514 1.87 -16.64 32.15
CA LYS A 514 0.98 -17.23 33.16
C LYS A 514 0.45 -18.61 32.79
N LYS A 515 0.72 -19.09 31.56
CA LYS A 515 0.17 -20.32 30.95
C LYS A 515 -1.37 -20.47 31.05
N SER A 516 -2.05 -19.35 31.30
CA SER A 516 -3.48 -19.29 31.53
C SER A 516 -4.20 -18.90 30.25
N GLN A 517 -5.50 -19.23 30.18
CA GLN A 517 -6.34 -18.80 29.07
C GLN A 517 -6.42 -17.28 29.06
N ILE A 518 -5.97 -16.67 27.97
CA ILE A 518 -5.83 -15.20 27.85
C ILE A 518 -6.88 -14.59 26.91
N ILE A 519 -7.41 -15.39 25.99
CA ILE A 519 -8.50 -14.96 25.12
C ILE A 519 -9.79 -14.88 25.92
N ARG A 520 -10.31 -13.65 26.07
CA ARG A 520 -11.53 -13.36 26.82
C ARG A 520 -12.68 -12.91 25.92
N GLN A 521 -12.39 -12.56 24.67
CA GLN A 521 -13.44 -12.29 23.71
C GLN A 521 -13.10 -12.84 22.32
N LEU A 522 -14.11 -13.37 21.64
CA LEU A 522 -14.04 -13.92 20.29
C LEU A 522 -15.10 -13.23 19.42
N TRP A 523 -14.67 -12.64 18.31
CA TRP A 523 -15.57 -11.88 17.46
C TRP A 523 -15.45 -12.32 16.01
N VAL A 524 -16.59 -12.36 15.31
CA VAL A 524 -16.62 -12.42 13.85
C VAL A 524 -16.89 -11.03 13.31
N MET A 525 -16.04 -10.51 12.44
CA MET A 525 -16.26 -9.24 11.75
C MET A 525 -16.75 -9.51 10.32
N SER A 526 -17.92 -9.00 9.95
CA SER A 526 -18.61 -9.39 8.71
C SER A 526 -19.44 -8.24 8.13
N PRO A 527 -19.68 -8.17 6.79
CA PRO A 527 -20.43 -7.07 6.17
C PRO A 527 -21.94 -7.21 6.39
N ILE A 528 -22.35 -7.24 7.66
CA ILE A 528 -23.73 -7.34 8.10
C ILE A 528 -23.99 -6.35 9.23
N HIS A 529 -25.25 -6.14 9.64
CA HIS A 529 -25.55 -5.35 10.83
C HIS A 529 -24.96 -5.99 12.10
N SER A 530 -24.43 -5.15 12.99
CA SER A 530 -23.87 -5.59 14.27
C SER A 530 -24.91 -6.37 15.08
N SER A 531 -24.51 -7.54 15.57
CA SER A 531 -25.34 -8.32 16.49
C SER A 531 -24.50 -8.89 17.62
N ILE A 532 -24.87 -8.58 18.85
CA ILE A 532 -24.28 -9.18 20.04
C ILE A 532 -25.15 -10.39 20.38
N ARG A 533 -24.57 -11.59 20.38
CA ARG A 533 -25.20 -12.75 20.98
C ARG A 533 -24.52 -13.03 22.32
N PRO A 534 -25.19 -12.79 23.46
CA PRO A 534 -24.71 -13.39 24.68
C PRO A 534 -24.78 -14.92 24.55
N ARG A 535 -23.78 -15.62 25.11
CA ARG A 535 -23.67 -17.09 25.10
C ARG A 535 -24.94 -17.79 25.57
N ASP A 536 -25.73 -17.11 26.39
CA ASP A 536 -26.99 -17.60 26.94
C ASP A 536 -28.16 -16.71 26.50
N LYS A 537 -29.11 -17.27 25.74
CA LYS A 537 -30.36 -16.60 25.34
C LYS A 537 -31.24 -16.20 26.53
N THR A 538 -30.94 -16.71 27.73
CA THR A 538 -31.70 -16.45 28.96
C THR A 538 -31.19 -15.24 29.77
N ILE A 539 -29.99 -14.73 29.48
CA ILE A 539 -29.41 -13.60 30.21
C ILE A 539 -29.60 -12.32 29.41
N ALA A 540 -30.54 -11.47 29.84
CA ALA A 540 -30.66 -10.12 29.34
C ALA A 540 -29.57 -9.24 29.97
N TRP A 541 -28.61 -8.77 29.16
CA TRP A 541 -27.55 -7.87 29.60
C TRP A 541 -28.14 -6.49 29.87
N SER A 542 -28.73 -6.33 31.06
CA SER A 542 -29.32 -5.08 31.54
C SER A 542 -28.53 -4.44 32.68
N ASN A 543 -27.58 -5.17 33.29
CA ASN A 543 -26.72 -4.66 34.37
C ASN A 543 -25.26 -5.09 34.19
N ILE A 544 -24.36 -4.12 34.16
CA ILE A 544 -22.90 -4.24 33.93
C ILE A 544 -22.15 -4.78 35.18
N GLU A 545 -22.85 -5.03 36.29
CA GLU A 545 -22.22 -5.25 37.60
C GLU A 545 -21.79 -6.70 37.90
N THR A 546 -22.12 -7.66 37.04
CA THR A 546 -21.59 -9.03 37.13
C THR A 546 -20.82 -9.35 35.87
N ILE A 547 -19.56 -8.90 35.79
CA ILE A 547 -18.64 -9.30 34.74
C ILE A 547 -18.37 -10.79 34.93
N PRO A 548 -18.88 -11.70 34.09
CA PRO A 548 -18.52 -13.09 34.22
C PRO A 548 -17.07 -13.22 33.76
N LEU A 549 -16.26 -14.01 34.48
CA LEU A 549 -14.91 -14.42 34.06
C LEU A 549 -14.91 -15.26 32.75
N ASP A 550 -16.08 -15.43 32.13
CA ASP A 550 -16.32 -16.20 30.90
C ASP A 550 -15.92 -15.44 29.62
N VAL A 551 -15.65 -16.21 28.57
CA VAL A 551 -15.35 -15.69 27.24
C VAL A 551 -16.62 -15.16 26.58
N ILE A 552 -16.56 -13.91 26.10
CA ILE A 552 -17.63 -13.26 25.32
C ILE A 552 -17.49 -13.65 23.84
N GLU A 553 -18.60 -13.93 23.18
CA GLU A 553 -18.66 -14.20 21.74
C GLU A 553 -19.63 -13.21 21.06
N GLY A 554 -19.35 -12.78 19.83
CA GLY A 554 -20.29 -11.91 19.12
C GLY A 554 -19.89 -11.54 17.70
N VAL A 555 -20.71 -10.71 17.05
CA VAL A 555 -20.48 -10.25 15.67
C VAL A 555 -20.31 -8.74 15.63
N ILE A 556 -19.24 -8.31 14.99
CA ILE A 556 -18.98 -6.90 14.64
C ILE A 556 -19.51 -6.69 13.22
N GLY A 557 -20.49 -5.81 13.09
CA GLY A 557 -20.98 -5.39 11.79
C GLY A 557 -20.04 -4.37 11.17
N ALA A 558 -19.51 -4.66 9.98
CA ALA A 558 -18.58 -3.77 9.28
C ALA A 558 -18.87 -3.80 7.77
N ASP A 559 -19.74 -2.90 7.34
CA ASP A 559 -20.16 -2.77 5.95
C ASP A 559 -19.36 -1.64 5.26
N PRO A 560 -18.53 -1.96 4.23
CA PRO A 560 -17.81 -0.93 3.47
C PRO A 560 -18.72 0.03 2.69
N ALA A 561 -19.98 -0.34 2.45
CA ALA A 561 -20.96 0.57 1.85
C ALA A 561 -21.42 1.67 2.82
N ASN A 562 -21.29 1.44 4.13
CA ASN A 562 -21.67 2.39 5.18
C ASN A 562 -20.48 2.66 6.13
N ASN A 563 -19.50 3.39 5.61
CA ASN A 563 -18.23 3.67 6.31
C ASN A 563 -18.45 4.41 7.65
N GLU A 564 -19.39 5.35 7.71
CA GLU A 564 -19.68 6.10 8.96
C GLU A 564 -20.20 5.17 10.06
N LEU A 565 -21.22 4.35 9.76
CA LEU A 565 -21.77 3.40 10.72
C LEU A 565 -20.72 2.37 11.15
N THR A 566 -19.90 1.90 10.20
CA THR A 566 -18.80 0.96 10.48
C THR A 566 -17.80 1.57 11.47
N LYS A 567 -17.36 2.82 11.24
CA LYS A 567 -16.44 3.53 12.14
C LYS A 567 -17.01 3.71 13.54
N GLU A 568 -18.28 4.09 13.66
CA GLU A 568 -18.96 4.24 14.96
C GLU A 568 -19.10 2.90 15.69
N THR A 569 -19.45 1.84 14.96
CA THR A 569 -19.60 0.48 15.50
C THR A 569 -18.26 -0.03 16.05
N ILE A 570 -17.19 0.10 15.26
CA ILE A 570 -15.84 -0.33 15.65
C ILE A 570 -15.34 0.51 16.84
N LYS A 571 -15.53 1.83 16.81
CA LYS A 571 -15.16 2.69 17.94
C LYS A 571 -15.84 2.26 19.24
N SER A 572 -17.15 2.02 19.19
CA SER A 572 -17.94 1.58 20.35
C SER A 572 -17.49 0.21 20.87
N PHE A 573 -17.22 -0.72 19.95
CA PHE A 573 -16.68 -2.04 20.24
C PHE A 573 -15.32 -1.96 20.97
N LEU A 574 -14.40 -1.12 20.47
CA LEU A 574 -13.07 -0.95 21.05
C LEU A 574 -13.12 -0.31 22.43
N LEU A 575 -13.97 0.69 22.66
CA LEU A 575 -14.21 1.25 24.00
C LEU A 575 -14.70 0.16 24.97
N GLY A 576 -15.60 -0.71 24.52
CA GLY A 576 -16.07 -1.86 25.29
C GLY A 576 -14.95 -2.84 25.67
N ILE A 577 -14.07 -3.18 24.72
CA ILE A 577 -12.88 -4.01 25.00
C ILE A 577 -11.98 -3.36 26.04
N LEU A 578 -11.61 -2.10 25.85
CA LEU A 578 -10.66 -1.40 26.72
C LEU A 578 -11.22 -1.25 28.15
N HIS A 579 -12.53 -1.03 28.29
CA HIS A 579 -13.21 -0.99 29.59
C HIS A 579 -13.23 -2.37 30.24
N HIS A 580 -13.57 -3.43 29.50
CA HIS A 580 -13.59 -4.79 30.02
C HIS A 580 -12.20 -5.25 30.46
N ALA A 581 -11.16 -5.00 29.65
CA ALA A 581 -9.79 -5.34 30.01
C ALA A 581 -9.36 -4.65 31.33
N LYS A 582 -9.72 -3.38 31.52
CA LYS A 582 -9.44 -2.63 32.75
C LYS A 582 -10.17 -3.20 33.96
N ALA A 583 -11.44 -3.59 33.79
CA ALA A 583 -12.20 -4.20 34.87
C ALA A 583 -11.68 -5.59 35.22
N TYR A 584 -11.32 -6.39 34.21
CA TYR A 584 -10.75 -7.72 34.38
C TYR A 584 -9.42 -7.67 35.16
N ALA A 585 -8.50 -6.78 34.80
CA ALA A 585 -7.24 -6.63 35.51
C ALA A 585 -7.41 -6.30 37.00
N ARG A 586 -8.35 -5.40 37.33
CA ARG A 586 -8.71 -5.10 38.73
C ARG A 586 -9.16 -6.36 39.47
N THR A 587 -10.03 -7.18 38.87
CA THR A 587 -10.55 -8.39 39.51
C THR A 587 -9.49 -9.48 39.72
N VAL A 588 -8.53 -9.61 38.80
CA VAL A 588 -7.43 -10.58 38.94
C VAL A 588 -6.46 -10.14 40.05
N ASN A 589 -6.15 -8.84 40.12
CA ASN A 589 -5.25 -8.31 41.15
C ASN A 589 -5.86 -8.28 42.56
N THR A 590 -7.19 -8.26 42.70
CA THR A 590 -7.85 -8.40 44.01
C THR A 590 -7.98 -9.85 44.49
N ASN A 591 -7.81 -10.83 43.59
CA ASN A 591 -7.95 -12.26 43.89
C ASN A 591 -6.60 -13.01 43.92
N ALA A 592 -5.49 -12.32 43.63
CA ALA A 592 -4.12 -12.76 43.85
C ALA A 592 -3.65 -12.24 45.22
#